data_AF-A0A7V0TAG3-F1
#
_entry.id   AF-A0A7V0TAG3-F1
#
_cell.length_a   1.000
_cell.length_b   1.000
_cell.length_c   1.000
_cell.angle_alpha   90.00
_cell.angle_beta   90.00
_cell.angle_gamma   90.00
#
_symmetry.space_group_name_H-M   'P 1'
#
loop_
_entity.id
_entity.type
_entity.pdbx_description
1 polymer ?
#
loop_
_entity_poly.entity_id
_entity_poly.type
_entity_poly.pdbx_seq_one_letter_code
_entity_poly.pdbx_strand_id
1 'polypeptide(L)'
;MGKGRWQFWQGADAFLWRFVGALTLFRLIYIALIPITPQEAYYWLYAQFPALGYFDHPPMTAYSILLGTTFFGDSVFGVKLMGVLWSAATMILLYFTILNAFRWSLPLGKTKARDAALWGLILYNLTSFAHI
;
A
#
# COMPACT_ATOMS: atom_id res chain seq x y z
N MET A 1 10.99 -33.16 14.49
CA MET A 1 10.77 -32.91 13.05
C MET A 1 9.60 -31.93 12.86
N GLY A 2 9.93 -30.74 12.35
CA GLY A 2 9.10 -29.72 11.67
C GLY A 2 7.61 -29.57 11.96
N LYS A 3 7.24 -28.69 12.91
CA LYS A 3 5.94 -27.97 12.83
C LYS A 3 6.07 -26.77 11.89
N GLY A 4 6.29 -27.06 10.60
CA GLY A 4 6.27 -26.07 9.52
C GLY A 4 4.85 -25.66 9.16
N ARG A 5 4.07 -25.13 10.11
CA ARG A 5 2.83 -24.43 9.77
C ARG A 5 3.22 -23.05 9.27
N TRP A 6 2.76 -22.66 8.08
CA TRP A 6 2.90 -21.32 7.53
C TRP A 6 2.42 -20.25 8.55
N GLN A 7 3.35 -19.73 9.35
CA GLN A 7 3.08 -18.82 10.47
C GLN A 7 3.07 -17.36 10.01
N PHE A 8 2.72 -17.07 8.76
CA PHE A 8 2.84 -15.73 8.18
C PHE A 8 2.08 -14.68 9.02
N TRP A 9 0.90 -15.06 9.52
CA TRP A 9 0.07 -14.22 10.37
C TRP A 9 0.52 -14.14 11.83
N GLN A 10 1.52 -14.92 12.27
CA GLN A 10 2.01 -14.86 13.64
C GLN A 10 2.87 -13.62 13.84
N GLY A 11 2.34 -12.63 14.54
CA GLY A 11 3.00 -11.36 14.83
C GLY A 11 2.15 -10.15 14.48
N ALA A 12 1.11 -10.32 13.66
CA ALA A 12 0.10 -9.29 13.47
C ALA A 12 -0.65 -9.07 14.79
N ASP A 13 -0.62 -7.83 15.29
CA ASP A 13 -1.33 -7.43 16.49
C ASP A 13 -2.42 -6.41 16.17
N ALA A 14 -3.27 -6.12 17.17
CA ALA A 14 -4.34 -5.14 17.01
C ALA A 14 -3.80 -3.75 16.65
N PHE A 15 -2.56 -3.44 17.04
CA PHE A 15 -1.94 -2.16 16.72
C PHE A 15 -1.68 -2.02 15.22
N LEU A 16 -1.07 -3.02 14.57
CA LEU A 16 -0.87 -3.03 13.12
C LEU A 16 -2.18 -2.73 12.37
N TRP A 17 -3.23 -3.49 12.67
CA TRP A 17 -4.51 -3.35 11.95
C TRP A 17 -5.18 -2.01 12.19
N ARG A 18 -5.14 -1.49 13.42
CA ARG A 18 -5.64 -0.14 13.74
C ARG A 18 -4.84 0.94 13.03
N PHE A 19 -3.52 0.81 12.97
CA PHE A 19 -2.64 1.78 12.32
C PHE A 19 -2.87 1.83 10.81
N VAL A 20 -2.83 0.67 10.14
CA VAL A 20 -3.09 0.57 8.69
C VAL A 20 -4.51 1.03 8.38
N GLY A 21 -5.50 0.60 9.18
CA GLY A 21 -6.90 1.01 9.00
C GLY A 21 -7.09 2.52 9.13
N ALA A 22 -6.52 3.13 10.16
CA ALA A 22 -6.62 4.58 10.40
C ALA A 22 -5.97 5.39 9.27
N LEU A 23 -4.76 5.02 8.84
CA LEU A 23 -4.09 5.71 7.73
C LEU A 23 -4.79 5.51 6.39
N THR A 24 -5.31 4.32 6.15
CA THR A 24 -6.08 4.02 4.93
C THR A 24 -7.35 4.88 4.90
N LEU A 25 -8.10 4.94 6.01
CA LEU A 25 -9.29 5.78 6.11
C LEU A 25 -8.96 7.26 5.93
N PHE A 26 -7.91 7.74 6.59
CA PHE A 26 -7.44 9.12 6.41
C PHE A 26 -7.14 9.43 4.94
N ARG A 27 -6.47 8.52 4.21
CA ARG A 27 -6.17 8.71 2.79
C ARG A 27 -7.39 8.63 1.90
N LEU A 28 -8.35 7.75 2.20
CA LEU A 28 -9.63 7.71 1.48
C LEU A 28 -10.38 9.04 1.60
N ILE A 29 -10.39 9.64 2.79
CA ILE A 29 -10.97 10.97 3.01
C ILE A 29 -10.17 12.03 2.22
N TYR A 30 -8.83 11.99 2.30
CA TYR A 30 -7.96 12.92 1.59
C TYR A 30 -8.19 12.90 0.07
N ILE A 31 -8.21 11.73 -0.58
CA ILE A 31 -8.40 11.64 -2.04
C ILE A 31 -9.81 12.06 -2.50
N ALA A 32 -10.79 12.05 -1.60
CA ALA A 32 -12.14 12.53 -1.89
C ALA A 32 -12.23 14.07 -1.91
N LEU A 33 -11.26 14.76 -1.29
CA LEU A 33 -11.26 16.22 -1.13
C LEU A 33 -10.31 16.93 -2.10
N ILE A 34 -9.28 16.25 -2.61
CA ILE A 34 -8.21 16.86 -3.39
C ILE A 34 -8.41 16.60 -4.89
N PRO A 35 -8.36 17.65 -5.74
CA PRO A 35 -8.53 17.52 -7.19
C PRO A 35 -7.42 16.68 -7.82
N ILE A 36 -7.67 16.20 -9.04
CA ILE A 36 -6.69 15.44 -9.80
C ILE A 36 -5.48 16.32 -10.15
N THR A 37 -4.28 15.78 -10.02
CA THR A 37 -3.04 16.41 -10.44
C THR A 37 -2.78 16.18 -11.93
N PRO A 38 -1.91 16.97 -12.60
CA PRO A 38 -1.58 16.75 -14.01
C PRO A 38 -1.03 15.35 -14.29
N GLN A 39 -0.24 14.79 -13.38
CA GLN A 39 0.32 13.45 -13.51
C GLN A 39 -0.76 12.37 -13.40
N GLU A 40 -1.69 12.52 -12.47
CA GLU A 40 -2.83 11.60 -12.35
C GLU A 40 -3.75 11.68 -13.57
N ALA A 41 -3.98 12.88 -14.11
CA ALA A 41 -4.77 13.05 -15.34
C ALA A 41 -4.09 12.38 -16.55
N TYR A 42 -2.76 12.42 -16.62
CA TYR A 42 -2.00 11.71 -17.65
C TYR A 42 -2.19 10.20 -17.59
N TYR A 43 -2.09 9.59 -16.40
CA TYR A 43 -2.34 8.16 -16.25
C TYR A 43 -3.81 7.78 -16.39
N TRP A 44 -4.73 8.70 -16.11
CA TRP A 44 -6.14 8.49 -16.35
C TRP A 44 -6.45 8.42 -17.85
N LEU A 45 -5.79 9.23 -18.68
CA LEU A 45 -5.89 9.10 -20.14
C LEU A 45 -5.41 7.72 -20.62
N TYR A 46 -4.33 7.20 -20.06
CA TYR A 46 -3.86 5.84 -20.34
C TYR A 46 -4.91 4.78 -19.96
N ALA A 47 -5.63 4.98 -18.85
CA ALA A 47 -6.70 4.06 -18.44
C ALA A 47 -7.89 4.05 -19.42
N GLN A 48 -8.10 5.11 -20.21
CA GLN A 48 -9.10 5.12 -21.28
C GLN A 48 -8.70 4.25 -22.47
N PHE A 49 -7.40 3.97 -22.63
CA PHE A 49 -6.85 3.13 -23.71
C PHE A 49 -5.90 2.06 -23.14
N PRO A 50 -6.41 1.06 -22.40
CA PRO A 50 -5.57 0.06 -21.74
C PRO A 50 -4.66 -0.68 -22.71
N ALA A 51 -3.35 -0.54 -22.52
CA ALA A 51 -2.31 -1.24 -23.26
C ALA A 51 -1.43 -2.06 -22.32
N LEU A 52 -0.68 -3.03 -22.85
CA LEU A 52 0.31 -3.81 -22.07
C LEU A 52 1.59 -3.01 -21.76
N GLY A 53 1.73 -1.81 -22.32
CA GLY A 53 2.80 -0.86 -22.03
C GLY A 53 2.55 0.45 -22.75
N TYR A 54 2.96 1.54 -22.11
CA TYR A 54 2.94 2.89 -22.69
C TYR A 54 4.37 3.32 -23.02
N PHE A 55 4.50 4.42 -23.76
CA PHE A 55 5.80 4.91 -24.23
C PHE A 55 6.83 5.06 -23.09
N ASP A 56 6.38 5.49 -21.92
CA ASP A 56 7.21 5.84 -20.77
C ASP A 56 6.86 5.09 -19.48
N HIS A 57 5.79 4.28 -19.46
CA HIS A 57 5.29 3.65 -18.23
C HIS A 57 4.78 2.20 -18.42
N PRO A 58 4.97 1.35 -17.39
CA PRO A 58 4.35 0.03 -17.34
C PRO A 58 2.82 0.14 -17.17
N PRO A 59 2.08 -0.93 -17.52
CA PRO A 59 0.62 -0.87 -17.63
C PRO A 59 -0.11 -0.75 -16.29
N MET A 60 0.52 -1.15 -15.17
CA MET A 60 -0.17 -1.36 -13.90
C MET A 60 -0.90 -0.13 -13.36
N THR A 61 -0.37 1.08 -13.57
CA THR A 61 -1.04 2.31 -13.12
C THR A 61 -2.35 2.53 -13.86
N ALA A 62 -2.37 2.35 -15.17
CA ALA A 62 -3.57 2.51 -16.00
C ALA A 62 -4.63 1.45 -15.65
N TYR A 63 -4.24 0.18 -15.49
CA TYR A 63 -5.18 -0.86 -15.05
C TYR A 63 -5.70 -0.63 -13.63
N SER A 64 -4.88 -0.08 -12.74
CA SER A 64 -5.34 0.29 -11.40
C SER A 64 -6.38 1.40 -11.47
N ILE A 65 -6.16 2.44 -12.27
CA ILE A 65 -7.14 3.51 -12.47
C ILE A 65 -8.42 2.95 -13.09
N LEU A 66 -8.30 2.11 -14.13
CA LEU A 66 -9.45 1.45 -14.78
C LEU A 66 -10.28 0.64 -13.78
N LEU A 67 -9.64 -0.15 -12.91
CA LEU A 67 -10.34 -0.90 -11.86
C LEU A 67 -11.09 0.04 -10.92
N GLY A 68 -10.45 1.12 -10.47
CA GLY A 68 -11.08 2.10 -9.59
C GLY A 68 -12.29 2.80 -10.24
N THR A 69 -12.15 3.25 -11.48
CA THR A 69 -13.24 3.91 -12.23
C THR A 69 -14.35 2.94 -12.65
N THR A 70 -14.06 1.65 -12.79
CA THR A 70 -15.10 0.62 -13.01
C THR A 70 -16.07 0.54 -11.84
N PHE A 71 -15.59 0.69 -10.60
CA PHE A 71 -16.43 0.60 -9.40
C PHE A 71 -17.04 1.94 -8.96
N PHE A 72 -16.34 3.06 -9.18
CA PHE A 72 -16.73 4.40 -8.67
C PHE A 72 -16.99 5.42 -9.78
N GLY A 73 -17.15 4.95 -11.02
CA GLY A 73 -17.34 5.78 -12.19
C GLY A 73 -16.09 6.58 -12.56
N ASP A 74 -16.22 7.36 -13.63
CA ASP A 74 -15.17 8.23 -14.15
C ASP A 74 -15.01 9.49 -13.29
N SER A 75 -14.57 9.29 -12.04
CA SER A 75 -14.52 10.29 -10.98
C SER A 75 -13.11 10.42 -10.39
N VAL A 76 -12.80 11.57 -9.78
CA VAL A 76 -11.51 11.80 -9.08
C VAL A 76 -11.25 10.72 -8.03
N PHE A 77 -12.30 10.31 -7.31
CA PHE A 77 -12.19 9.24 -6.32
C PHE A 77 -11.85 7.89 -6.98
N GLY A 78 -12.54 7.53 -8.07
CA GLY A 78 -12.29 6.31 -8.83
C GLY A 78 -10.84 6.23 -9.34
N VAL A 79 -10.32 7.34 -9.86
CA VAL A 79 -8.93 7.42 -10.35
C VAL A 79 -7.91 7.17 -9.23
N LYS A 80 -8.17 7.67 -8.02
CA LYS A 80 -7.19 7.66 -6.91
C LYS A 80 -7.32 6.45 -5.99
N LEU A 81 -8.46 5.77 -5.99
CA LEU A 81 -8.81 4.71 -5.02
C LEU A 81 -7.74 3.61 -4.95
N MET A 82 -7.33 3.08 -6.10
CA MET A 82 -6.39 1.96 -6.12
C MET A 82 -5.02 2.37 -5.58
N GLY A 83 -4.60 3.64 -5.71
CA GLY A 83 -3.39 4.13 -5.07
C GLY A 83 -3.42 3.99 -3.54
N VAL A 84 -4.58 4.26 -2.93
CA VAL A 84 -4.77 4.09 -1.48
C VAL A 84 -4.74 2.61 -1.09
N LEU A 85 -5.38 1.73 -1.87
CA LEU A 85 -5.39 0.29 -1.62
C LEU A 85 -4.00 -0.34 -1.78
N TRP A 86 -3.25 0.06 -2.82
CA TRP A 86 -1.86 -0.37 -3.01
C TRP A 86 -0.96 0.09 -1.87
N SER A 87 -1.19 1.29 -1.34
CA SER A 87 -0.45 1.77 -0.18
C SER A 87 -0.75 0.95 1.08
N ALA A 88 -2.01 0.59 1.32
CA ALA A 88 -2.38 -0.31 2.42
C ALA A 88 -1.75 -1.70 2.26
N ALA A 89 -1.79 -2.26 1.05
CA ALA A 89 -1.13 -3.54 0.73
C ALA A 89 0.38 -3.46 0.97
N THR A 90 1.02 -2.37 0.55
CA THR A 90 2.46 -2.14 0.74
C THR A 90 2.82 -2.10 2.22
N MET A 91 2.05 -1.42 3.06
CA MET A 91 2.29 -1.40 4.51
C MET A 91 2.24 -2.80 5.13
N ILE A 92 1.23 -3.59 4.77
CA ILE A 92 1.05 -4.94 5.29
C ILE A 92 2.21 -5.84 4.83
N LEU A 93 2.56 -5.81 3.54
CA LEU A 93 3.66 -6.60 2.99
C LEU A 93 5.01 -6.18 3.59
N LEU A 94 5.24 -4.88 3.75
CA LEU A 94 6.46 -4.35 4.35
C LEU A 94 6.59 -4.80 5.81
N TYR A 95 5.50 -4.74 6.58
CA TYR A 95 5.46 -5.21 7.96
C TYR A 95 5.95 -6.66 8.07
N PHE A 96 5.33 -7.56 7.31
CA PHE A 96 5.67 -8.98 7.36
C PHE A 96 7.06 -9.27 6.79
N THR A 97 7.49 -8.53 5.78
CA THR A 97 8.84 -8.63 5.22
C THR A 97 9.88 -8.30 6.28
N ILE A 98 9.73 -7.18 6.98
CA ILE A 98 10.66 -6.76 8.05
C ILE A 98 10.59 -7.76 9.21
N LEU A 99 9.40 -8.12 9.67
CA LEU A 99 9.22 -9.06 10.78
C LEU A 99 9.92 -10.40 10.50
N ASN A 100 9.75 -10.95 9.29
CA ASN A 100 10.33 -12.22 8.90
C ASN A 100 11.85 -12.11 8.68
N ALA A 101 12.32 -11.01 8.09
CA ALA A 101 13.75 -10.75 7.93
C ALA A 101 14.46 -10.72 9.30
N PHE A 102 13.94 -9.97 10.27
CA PHE A 102 14.54 -9.91 11.61
C PHE A 102 14.49 -11.23 12.36
N ARG A 103 13.41 -12.01 12.20
CA ARG A 103 13.31 -13.35 12.80
C ARG A 103 14.29 -14.35 12.20
N TRP A 104 14.64 -14.19 10.93
CA TRP A 104 15.55 -15.09 10.23
C TRP A 104 17.02 -14.69 10.42
N SER A 105 17.31 -13.40 10.39
CA SER A 105 18.69 -12.88 10.38
C SER A 105 19.27 -12.59 11.76
N LEU A 106 18.44 -12.38 12.78
CA LEU A 106 18.91 -12.05 14.13
C LEU A 106 18.18 -12.91 15.17
N PRO A 107 18.86 -13.40 16.23
CA PRO A 107 18.22 -14.08 17.35
C PRO A 107 17.51 -13.07 18.27
N LEU A 108 16.69 -12.18 17.69
CA LEU A 108 15.86 -11.26 18.44
C LEU A 108 14.68 -12.01 19.05
N GLY A 109 14.36 -11.68 20.31
CA GLY A 109 13.10 -12.09 20.91
C GLY A 109 11.92 -11.60 20.05
N LYS A 110 10.81 -12.36 20.06
CA LYS A 110 9.62 -12.11 19.23
C LYS A 110 9.14 -10.64 19.27
N THR A 111 9.22 -9.99 20.43
CA THR A 111 8.83 -8.58 20.64
C THR A 111 9.73 -7.60 19.89
N LYS A 112 11.06 -7.77 19.92
CA LYS A 112 11.99 -6.84 19.27
C LYS A 112 11.86 -6.85 17.75
N ALA A 113 11.64 -8.03 17.15
CA ALA A 113 11.38 -8.16 15.72
C ALA A 113 10.05 -7.48 15.31
N ARG A 114 9.02 -7.60 16.16
CA ARG A 114 7.74 -6.90 15.98
C ARG A 114 7.93 -5.38 16.02
N ASP A 115 8.64 -4.88 17.02
CA ASP A 115 8.84 -3.44 17.19
C ASP A 115 9.63 -2.85 16.02
N ALA A 116 10.66 -3.55 15.53
CA ALA A 116 11.38 -3.14 14.31
C ALA A 116 10.46 -3.03 13.09
N ALA A 117 9.54 -3.98 12.91
CA ALA A 117 8.56 -3.94 11.82
C ALA A 117 7.60 -2.75 11.95
N LEU A 118 7.13 -2.44 13.17
CA LEU A 118 6.28 -1.28 13.42
C LEU A 118 7.02 0.04 13.16
N TRP A 119 8.26 0.16 13.63
CA TRP A 119 9.10 1.33 13.38
C TRP A 119 9.38 1.52 11.89
N GLY A 120 9.65 0.44 11.15
CA GLY A 120 9.81 0.51 9.69
C GLY A 120 8.55 1.04 8.98
N LEU A 121 7.37 0.66 9.47
CA LEU A 121 6.08 1.09 8.94
C LEU A 121 5.82 2.58 9.24
N ILE A 122 6.17 3.05 10.43
CA ILE A 122 6.11 4.47 10.81
C ILE A 122 7.06 5.28 9.93
N LEU A 123 8.32 4.85 9.81
CA LEU A 123 9.34 5.52 9.00
C LEU A 123 8.91 5.61 7.53
N TYR A 124 8.42 4.51 6.95
CA TYR A 124 7.92 4.49 5.58
C TYR A 124 6.80 5.53 5.34
N ASN A 125 5.88 5.67 6.30
CA ASN A 125 4.79 6.64 6.15
C ASN A 125 5.25 8.08 6.37
N LEU A 126 6.22 8.33 7.26
CA LEU A 126 6.80 9.66 7.44
C LEU A 126 7.53 10.15 6.19
N THR A 127 8.27 9.26 5.49
CA THR A 127 8.97 9.63 4.25
C THR A 127 8.03 9.71 3.06
N SER A 128 7.04 8.82 2.96
CA SER A 128 6.09 8.82 1.85
C SER A 128 5.17 10.05 1.86
N PHE A 129 4.92 10.65 3.04
CA PHE A 129 4.16 11.89 3.14
C PHE A 129 4.91 13.11 2.57
N ALA A 130 6.24 13.04 2.47
CA ALA A 130 7.07 14.12 1.94
C ALA A 130 7.04 14.23 0.40
N HIS A 131 6.35 13.31 -0.27
CA HIS A 131 6.27 13.23 -1.74
C HIS A 131 4.84 13.31 -2.30
N ILE A 132 3.88 13.75 -1.48
CA ILE A 132 2.50 14.09 -1.90
C ILE A 132 2.39 15.60 -2.04
#